data_AF-F6G7E6-F1
#
_entry.id   AF-F6G7E6-F1
#
_cell.length_a   1.000
_cell.length_b   1.000
_cell.length_c   1.000
_cell.angle_alpha   90.00
_cell.angle_beta   90.00
_cell.angle_gamma   90.00
#
_symmetry.space_group_name_H-M   'P 1'
#
loop_
_entity.id
_entity.type
_entity.pdbx_description
1 polymer ?
#
loop_
_entity_poly.entity_id
_entity_poly.type
_entity_poly.pdbx_seq_one_letter_code
_entity_poly.pdbx_strand_id
1 'polypeptide(L)' 'MGALAIVHDINLAARYADRLVLLADGRVLAERPVTGMLQPALIEAAFDVPGARHPAIVAAM' A
#
# COMPACT_ATOMS: atom_id res chain seq x y z
N MET A 1 -19.12 11.83 -0.35
CA MET A 1 -19.30 10.36 -0.23
C MET A 1 -17.92 9.75 -0.13
N GLY A 2 -17.75 8.66 0.62
CA GLY A 2 -16.47 7.95 0.76
C GLY A 2 -16.68 6.45 0.61
N ALA A 3 -15.61 5.72 0.28
CA ALA A 3 -15.62 4.28 0.14
C ALA A 3 -14.47 3.67 0.94
N LEU A 4 -14.69 2.46 1.46
CA LEU A 4 -13.65 1.62 2.05
C LEU A 4 -13.65 0.30 1.29
N ALA A 5 -12.47 -0.11 0.82
CA ALA A 5 -12.27 -1.35 0.10
C ALA A 5 -11.07 -2.11 0.68
N ILE A 6 -11.15 -3.44 0.66
CA ILE A 6 -10.08 -4.34 1.09
C ILE A 6 -9.61 -5.08 -0.15
N VAL A 7 -8.32 -4.97 -0.45
CA VAL A 7 -7.69 -5.59 -1.63
C VAL A 7 -6.34 -6.18 -1.24
N HIS A 8 -5.94 -7.26 -1.91
CA HIS A 8 -4.63 -7.88 -1.72
C HIS A 8 -3.54 -7.26 -2.60
N ASP A 9 -3.92 -6.49 -3.63
CA ASP A 9 -2.98 -5.81 -4.52
C ASP A 9 -2.77 -4.36 -4.07
N ILE A 10 -1.58 -4.07 -3.56
CA ILE A 10 -1.23 -2.74 -3.06
C ILE A 10 -1.11 -1.69 -4.18
N ASN A 11 -0.76 -2.10 -5.40
CA ASN A 11 -0.67 -1.19 -6.55
C ASN A 11 -2.06 -0.77 -7.00
N LEU A 12 -3.00 -1.71 -7.01
CA LEU A 12 -4.40 -1.41 -7.24
C LEU A 12 -4.95 -0.47 -6.17
N ALA A 13 -4.65 -0.75 -4.90
CA ALA A 13 -5.05 0.12 -3.79
C ALA A 13 -4.48 1.54 -3.97
N ALA A 14 -3.19 1.65 -4.28
CA ALA A 14 -2.50 2.92 -4.44
C ALA A 14 -3.02 3.74 -5.64
N ARG A 15 -3.56 3.09 -6.66
CA ARG A 15 -4.11 3.77 -7.84
C ARG A 15 -5.43 4.49 -7.56
N TYR A 16 -6.23 3.99 -6.61
CA TYR A 16 -7.61 4.46 -6.41
C TYR A 16 -7.86 5.07 -5.03
N ALA A 17 -7.02 4.79 -4.04
CA ALA A 17 -7.23 5.25 -2.68
C ALA A 17 -6.40 6.51 -2.36
N ASP A 18 -7.02 7.45 -1.65
CA ASP A 18 -6.32 8.62 -1.10
C ASP A 18 -5.44 8.24 0.11
N ARG A 19 -5.90 7.26 0.89
CA ARG A 19 -5.25 6.76 2.11
C ARG A 19 -5.28 5.24 2.14
N LEU A 20 -4.23 4.65 2.71
CA LEU A 20 -4.09 3.21 2.83
C LEU A 20 -3.85 2.79 4.29
N VAL A 21 -4.40 1.64 4.62
CA VAL A 21 -4.12 0.90 5.86
C VAL A 21 -3.56 -0.45 5.45
N LEU A 22 -2.33 -0.76 5.90
CA LEU A 22 -1.72 -2.07 5.70
C LEU A 22 -2.03 -2.94 6.90
N LEU A 23 -2.51 -4.15 6.61
CA LEU A 23 -2.80 -5.17 7.60
C LEU A 23 -1.88 -6.37 7.36
N ALA A 24 -1.24 -6.85 8.41
CA ALA A 24 -0.43 -8.07 8.43
C ALA A 24 -0.59 -8.73 9.80
N ASP A 25 -0.65 -10.07 9.83
CA ASP A 25 -0.80 -10.86 11.07
C ASP A 25 -1.95 -10.40 11.99
N GLY A 26 -3.07 -9.98 11.38
CA GLY A 26 -4.24 -9.48 12.12
C GLY A 26 -4.03 -8.13 12.81
N ARG A 27 -2.97 -7.39 12.47
CA ARG A 27 -2.62 -6.09 13.04
C ARG A 27 -2.46 -5.02 11.96
N VAL A 28 -2.66 -3.77 12.35
CA VAL A 28 -2.31 -2.61 11.51
C VAL A 28 -0.81 -2.42 11.54
N LEU A 29 -0.16 -2.58 10.39
CA LEU A 29 1.26 -2.34 10.22
C LEU A 29 1.54 -0.85 9.96
N ALA A 30 0.70 -0.20 9.15
CA ALA A 30 0.81 1.22 8.84
C ALA A 30 -0.52 1.82 8.38
N GLU A 31 -0.75 3.10 8.68
CA GLU A 31 -1.85 3.91 8.16
C GLU A 31 -1.28 5.25 7.68
N ARG A 32 -1.30 5.51 6.36
CA ARG A 32 -0.64 6.68 5.78
C ARG A 32 -1.35 7.15 4.49
N PRO A 33 -1.13 8.41 4.06
CA PRO A 33 -1.42 8.80 2.68
C PRO A 33 -0.66 7.90 1.72
N VAL A 34 -1.23 7.72 0.52
CA VAL A 34 -0.69 6.79 -0.48
C VAL A 34 0.77 7.09 -0.86
N THR A 35 1.15 8.38 -0.86
CA THR A 35 2.52 8.87 -1.14
C THR A 35 3.58 8.35 -0.16
N GLY A 36 3.18 8.02 1.06
CA GLY A 36 4.04 7.48 2.12
C GLY A 36 3.92 5.98 2.33
N MET A 37 3.08 5.28 1.56
CA MET A 37 2.74 3.87 1.77
C MET A 37 3.69 2.90 1.07
N LEU A 38 4.09 3.20 -0.18
CA LEU A 38 4.89 2.31 -1.04
C LEU A 38 6.39 2.37 -0.68
N GLN A 39 6.73 2.03 0.56
CA GLN A 39 8.11 1.93 1.06
C GLN A 39 8.56 0.46 1.08
N PRO A 40 9.77 0.13 0.59
CA PRO A 40 10.27 -1.26 0.54
C PRO A 40 10.08 -2.03 1.86
N ALA A 41 10.44 -1.42 2.99
CA ALA A 41 10.32 -2.04 4.30
C ALA A 41 8.87 -2.38 4.69
N LEU A 42 7.88 -1.60 4.25
CA LEU A 42 6.45 -1.89 4.51
C LEU A 42 5.94 -3.03 3.62
N ILE A 43 6.44 -3.11 2.38
CA ILE A 43 6.08 -4.19 1.46
C ILE A 43 6.66 -5.51 1.97
N GLU A 44 7.93 -5.51 2.33
CA GLU A 44 8.60 -6.69 2.89
C GLU A 44 7.89 -7.20 4.14
N ALA A 45 7.55 -6.31 5.07
CA ALA A 45 6.87 -6.68 6.30
C ALA A 45 5.41 -7.15 6.10
N ALA A 46 4.75 -6.80 5.00
CA ALA A 46 3.37 -7.21 4.73
C ALA A 46 3.24 -8.43 3.80
N PHE A 47 4.20 -8.62 2.89
CA PHE A 47 4.16 -9.66 1.86
C PHE A 47 5.22 -10.75 2.04
N ASP A 48 6.12 -10.61 3.01
CA ASP A 48 7.22 -11.55 3.33
C ASP A 48 8.15 -11.84 2.13
N VAL A 49 8.25 -10.87 1.21
CA VAL A 49 9.10 -10.93 0.02
C VAL A 49 9.78 -9.59 -0.23
N PRO A 50 11.01 -9.57 -0.78
CA PRO A 50 11.70 -8.34 -1.16
C PRO A 50 10.82 -7.44 -2.03
N GLY A 51 10.62 -6.19 -1.58
CA GLY A 51 9.77 -5.21 -2.24
C GLY A 51 10.59 -4.16 -2.97
N ALA A 52 10.30 -3.92 -4.25
CA ALA A 52 10.89 -2.82 -5.00
C ALA A 52 9.81 -1.86 -5.49
N ARG A 53 10.09 -0.56 -5.39
CA ARG A 53 9.19 0.48 -5.90
C ARG A 53 9.32 0.55 -7.42
N HIS A 54 8.24 0.25 -8.16
CA HIS A 54 8.26 0.34 -9.61
C HIS A 54 8.02 1.79 -10.08
N PRO A 55 8.90 2.37 -10.94
CA PRO A 55 8.81 3.80 -11.33
C PRO A 55 7.49 4.17 -12.00
N ALA A 56 6.92 3.26 -12.81
CA ALA A 56 5.68 3.52 -13.55
C ALA A 56 4.45 3.66 -12.64
N ILE A 57 4.52 3.14 -11.41
CA ILE A 57 3.42 3.23 -10.44
C ILE A 57 3.46 4.58 -9.71
N VAL A 58 4.66 5.14 -9.51
CA VAL A 58 4.84 6.44 -8.84
C VAL A 58 4.54 7.60 -9.78
N ALA A 59 4.83 7.47 -11.08
CA ALA A 59 4.59 8.53 -12.06
C ALA A 59 3.09 8.73 -12.40
N ALA A 60 2.23 7.79 -12.01
CA ALA A 60 0.79 7.81 -12.27
C ALA A 60 -0.03 8.33 -11.07
N MET A 61 0.63 8.76 -9.99
CA MET A 61 0.04 9.24 -8.73
C MET A 61 0.46 10.68 -8.47
#